data_AF-A0A3C0VKI8-F1
#
_entry.id   AF-A0A3C0VKI8-F1
#
_cell.length_a   1.000
_cell.length_b   1.000
_cell.length_c   1.000
_cell.angle_alpha   90.00
_cell.angle_beta   90.00
_cell.angle_gamma   90.00
#
_symmetry.space_group_name_H-M   'P 1'
#
loop_
_entity.id
_entity.type
_entity.pdbx_description
1 polymer ?
#
loop_
_entity_poly.entity_id
_entity_poly.type
_entity_poly.pdbx_seq_one_letter_code
_entity_poly.pdbx_strand_id
1 'polypeptide(L)'
;SARLARPFDITQMPEYDMLALTMTLKVSKTGDEEFVIGMTCGEDCFGALPMSSVLSELPLNHWKEVVIPLNCFASKGLDLKNVEVPLFMQANQGWELSVNKAELVSSKELTSCPQ
;
A
#
# COMPACT_ATOMS: atom_id res chain seq x y z
N SER A 1 -3.57 8.09 8.21
CA SER A 1 -3.75 8.11 6.73
C SER A 1 -3.21 9.42 6.19
N ALA A 2 -2.72 9.44 4.95
CA ALA A 2 -2.40 10.68 4.23
C ALA A 2 -3.56 10.98 3.27
N ARG A 3 -4.18 12.17 3.36
CA ARG A 3 -5.33 12.55 2.52
C ARG A 3 -4.96 13.68 1.58
N LEU A 4 -5.42 13.60 0.33
CA LEU A 4 -5.17 14.62 -0.68
C LEU A 4 -6.17 15.78 -0.57
N ALA A 5 -5.75 16.97 -1.01
CA ALA A 5 -6.61 18.16 -1.07
C ALA A 5 -7.73 18.02 -2.13
N ARG A 6 -7.50 17.20 -3.15
CA ARG A 6 -8.47 16.80 -4.18
C ARG A 6 -8.22 15.35 -4.57
N PRO A 7 -9.23 14.60 -5.03
CA PRO A 7 -8.99 13.27 -5.57
C PRO A 7 -7.97 13.30 -6.70
N PHE A 8 -7.14 12.26 -6.77
CA PHE A 8 -6.10 12.12 -7.75
C PHE A 8 -6.45 11.00 -8.73
N ASP A 9 -6.43 11.35 -10.01
CA ASP A 9 -6.63 10.41 -11.11
C ASP A 9 -5.27 9.83 -11.50
N ILE A 10 -4.98 8.63 -10.96
CA ILE A 10 -3.75 7.89 -11.27
C ILE A 10 -3.72 7.48 -12.74
N THR A 11 -4.89 7.32 -13.40
CA THR A 11 -4.95 6.88 -14.81
C THR A 11 -4.43 7.92 -15.79
N GLN A 12 -4.20 9.16 -15.33
CA GLN A 12 -3.50 10.21 -16.09
C GLN A 12 -1.97 10.11 -16.03
N MET A 13 -1.42 9.24 -15.19
CA MET A 13 0.02 8.99 -15.14
C MET A 13 0.45 8.10 -16.31
N PRO A 14 1.66 8.31 -16.87
CA PRO A 14 2.20 7.40 -17.88
C PRO A 14 2.31 5.98 -17.33
N GLU A 15 1.96 4.99 -18.17
CA GLU A 15 2.10 3.57 -17.82
C GLU A 15 1.39 3.20 -16.50
N TYR A 16 0.20 3.79 -16.26
CA TYR A 16 -0.53 3.63 -14.99
C TYR A 16 -0.83 2.17 -14.63
N ASP A 17 -0.99 1.31 -15.63
CA ASP A 17 -1.21 -0.12 -15.51
C ASP A 17 0.03 -0.88 -15.03
N MET A 18 1.21 -0.27 -15.14
CA MET A 18 2.49 -0.78 -14.66
C MET A 18 2.98 -0.07 -13.38
N LEU A 19 2.16 0.78 -12.77
CA LEU A 19 2.51 1.45 -11.52
C LEU A 19 2.39 0.51 -10.31
N ALA A 20 3.27 0.74 -9.34
CA ALA A 20 3.24 0.11 -8.04
C ALA A 20 3.41 1.16 -6.93
N LEU A 21 2.74 0.93 -5.80
CA LEU A 21 3.05 1.60 -4.54
C LEU A 21 4.32 0.96 -3.95
N THR A 22 5.39 1.74 -3.80
CA THR A 22 6.57 1.34 -3.05
C THR A 22 6.57 2.00 -1.69
N MET A 23 7.03 1.27 -0.67
CA MET A 23 7.24 1.80 0.67
C MET A 23 8.55 1.30 1.24
N THR A 24 9.35 2.22 1.81
CA THR A 24 10.51 1.84 2.61
C THR A 24 10.11 1.77 4.08
N LEU A 25 10.00 0.53 4.59
CA LEU A 25 9.50 0.20 5.91
C LEU A 25 10.60 -0.41 6.77
N LYS A 26 10.51 -0.23 8.09
CA LYS A 26 11.28 -0.98 9.07
C LYS A 26 10.33 -1.52 10.12
N VAL A 27 10.19 -2.84 10.19
CA VAL A 27 9.40 -3.52 11.23
C VAL A 27 10.29 -3.67 12.46
N SER A 28 9.92 -3.04 13.57
CA SER A 28 10.62 -3.15 14.85
C SER A 28 10.02 -4.26 15.73
N LYS A 29 8.72 -4.52 15.57
CA LYS A 29 7.97 -5.57 16.26
C LYS A 29 6.80 -6.06 15.41
N THR A 30 6.63 -7.37 15.31
CA THR A 30 5.47 -8.01 14.68
C THR A 30 4.33 -8.16 15.69
N GLY A 31 3.10 -8.01 15.21
CA GLY A 31 1.90 -8.40 15.95
C GLY A 31 1.31 -9.69 15.40
N ASP A 32 0.47 -10.36 16.20
CA ASP A 32 -0.25 -11.57 15.77
C ASP A 32 -1.60 -11.24 15.11
N GLU A 33 -2.01 -9.97 15.17
CA GLU A 33 -3.29 -9.49 14.64
C GLU A 33 -3.12 -8.90 13.22
N GLU A 34 -4.26 -8.66 12.56
CA GLU A 34 -4.31 -8.16 11.19
C GLU A 34 -3.62 -6.79 11.02
N PHE A 35 -2.83 -6.69 9.96
CA PHE A 35 -2.25 -5.47 9.44
C PHE A 35 -2.70 -5.29 7.98
N VAL A 36 -3.24 -4.12 7.67
CA VAL A 36 -3.78 -3.78 6.36
C VAL A 36 -3.07 -2.55 5.80
N ILE A 37 -2.75 -2.61 4.51
CA ILE A 37 -2.34 -1.45 3.72
C ILE A 37 -3.37 -1.22 2.63
N GLY A 38 -3.75 0.04 2.41
CA GLY A 38 -4.74 0.34 1.39
C GLY A 38 -4.78 1.78 0.93
N MET A 39 -5.70 2.02 0.01
CA MET A 39 -6.06 3.32 -0.53
C MET A 39 -7.58 3.49 -0.51
N THR A 40 -8.07 4.73 -0.46
CA THR A 40 -9.51 5.02 -0.58
C THR A 40 -9.82 5.93 -1.75
N CYS A 41 -11.03 5.80 -2.31
CA CYS A 41 -11.50 6.48 -3.51
C CYS A 41 -12.84 7.22 -3.31
N GLY A 42 -13.24 7.44 -2.06
CA GLY A 42 -14.49 8.09 -1.68
C GLY A 42 -15.19 7.35 -0.54
N GLU A 43 -16.46 7.67 -0.34
CA GLU A 43 -17.35 6.99 0.61
C GLU A 43 -17.56 5.53 0.16
N ASP A 44 -17.40 4.59 1.10
CA ASP A 44 -17.50 3.14 0.88
C ASP A 44 -16.64 2.58 -0.29
N CYS A 45 -15.59 3.31 -0.68
CA CYS A 45 -14.72 2.98 -1.81
C CYS A 45 -13.28 2.84 -1.32
N PHE A 46 -12.76 1.60 -1.32
CA PHE A 46 -11.38 1.32 -0.93
C PHE A 46 -10.82 0.08 -1.63
N GLY A 47 -9.49 0.06 -1.77
CA GLY A 47 -8.73 -1.16 -2.06
C GLY A 47 -7.77 -1.39 -0.92
N ALA A 48 -7.91 -2.52 -0.24
CA ALA A 48 -7.15 -2.86 0.94
C ALA A 48 -6.60 -4.28 0.83
N LEU A 49 -5.38 -4.48 1.30
CA LEU A 49 -4.67 -5.76 1.22
C LEU A 49 -4.22 -6.17 2.62
N PRO A 50 -4.45 -7.43 3.02
CA PRO A 50 -3.83 -7.98 4.23
C PRO A 50 -2.31 -8.07 3.99
N MET A 51 -1.53 -7.63 4.97
CA MET A 51 -0.08 -7.53 4.86
C MET A 51 0.66 -8.19 6.03
N SER A 52 -0.06 -8.76 7.01
CA SER A 52 0.55 -9.40 8.19
C SER A 52 1.61 -10.44 7.81
N SER A 53 1.30 -11.36 6.90
CA SER A 53 2.25 -12.41 6.48
C SER A 53 3.52 -11.82 5.86
N VAL A 54 3.34 -10.90 4.91
CA VAL A 54 4.46 -10.22 4.23
C VAL A 54 5.34 -9.47 5.21
N LEU A 55 4.75 -8.71 6.13
CA LEU A 55 5.50 -7.90 7.09
C LEU A 55 6.20 -8.75 8.17
N SER A 56 5.60 -9.87 8.56
CA SER A 56 6.19 -10.82 9.53
C SER A 56 7.41 -11.57 8.99
N GLU A 57 7.52 -11.72 7.67
CA GLU A 57 8.68 -12.33 7.02
C GLU A 57 9.86 -11.35 6.86
N LEU A 58 9.65 -10.05 7.06
CA LEU A 58 10.72 -9.07 6.97
C LEU A 58 11.68 -9.20 8.16
N PRO A 59 13.00 -9.08 7.95
CA PRO A 59 13.95 -9.07 9.05
C PRO A 59 13.73 -7.85 9.93
N LEU A 60 13.53 -8.09 11.22
CA LEU A 60 13.29 -7.04 12.21
C LEU A 60 14.43 -6.03 12.24
N ASN A 61 14.08 -4.77 12.51
CA ASN A 61 14.98 -3.62 12.64
C ASN A 61 15.83 -3.31 11.39
N HIS A 62 15.45 -3.81 10.21
CA HIS A 62 16.08 -3.48 8.93
C HIS A 62 15.13 -2.70 8.03
N TRP A 63 15.65 -1.71 7.31
CA TRP A 63 14.91 -1.05 6.24
C TRP A 63 14.74 -2.00 5.06
N LYS A 64 13.51 -2.15 4.61
CA LYS A 64 13.12 -2.97 3.46
C LYS A 64 12.16 -2.21 2.58
N GLU A 65 12.27 -2.44 1.28
CA GLU A 65 11.31 -1.96 0.31
C GLU A 65 10.20 -3.00 0.14
N VAL A 66 8.95 -2.55 0.25
CA VAL A 66 7.76 -3.32 -0.06
C VAL A 66 7.14 -2.71 -1.32
N VAL A 67 6.84 -3.55 -2.31
CA VAL A 67 6.31 -3.14 -3.61
C VAL A 67 4.95 -3.81 -3.82
N ILE A 68 3.92 -3.02 -4.07
CA ILE A 68 2.56 -3.50 -4.28
C ILE A 68 2.02 -2.91 -5.58
N PRO A 69 1.83 -3.72 -6.63
CA PRO A 69 1.21 -3.29 -7.88
C PRO A 69 -0.16 -2.63 -7.67
N LEU A 70 -0.46 -1.57 -8.43
CA LEU A 70 -1.74 -0.86 -8.29
C LEU A 70 -2.95 -1.69 -8.69
N ASN A 71 -2.77 -2.64 -9.61
CA ASN A 71 -3.83 -3.57 -10.00
C ASN A 71 -4.30 -4.44 -8.82
N CYS A 72 -3.47 -4.65 -7.78
CA CYS A 72 -3.87 -5.37 -6.58
C CYS A 72 -4.91 -4.59 -5.79
N PHE A 73 -4.73 -3.27 -5.62
CA PHE A 73 -5.75 -2.43 -4.98
C PHE A 73 -7.01 -2.31 -5.84
N ALA A 74 -6.85 -2.14 -7.16
CA ALA A 74 -7.99 -2.08 -8.08
C ALA A 74 -8.82 -3.37 -8.06
N SER A 75 -8.17 -4.54 -7.99
CA SER A 75 -8.85 -5.83 -7.86
C SER A 75 -9.65 -5.99 -6.56
N LYS A 76 -9.38 -5.14 -5.56
CA LYS A 76 -10.08 -5.09 -4.28
C LYS A 76 -11.13 -3.97 -4.19
N GLY A 77 -11.35 -3.23 -5.27
CA GLY A 77 -12.42 -2.21 -5.35
C GLY A 77 -11.94 -0.76 -5.38
N LEU A 78 -10.64 -0.50 -5.41
CA LEU A 78 -10.14 0.87 -5.60
C LEU A 78 -10.47 1.39 -7.01
N ASP A 79 -11.11 2.55 -7.09
CA ASP A 79 -11.16 3.34 -8.32
C ASP A 79 -9.92 4.23 -8.45
N LEU A 80 -9.04 3.86 -9.39
CA LEU A 80 -7.80 4.59 -9.68
C LEU A 80 -8.02 6.01 -10.23
N LYS A 81 -9.25 6.34 -10.67
CA LYS A 81 -9.59 7.68 -11.18
C LYS A 81 -9.87 8.70 -10.09
N ASN A 82 -10.15 8.25 -8.87
CA ASN A 82 -10.68 9.10 -7.81
C ASN A 82 -10.00 8.86 -6.45
N VAL A 83 -8.70 8.61 -6.43
CA VAL A 83 -7.98 8.29 -5.18
C VAL A 83 -7.94 9.50 -4.24
N GLU A 84 -8.55 9.39 -3.07
CA GLU A 84 -8.58 10.45 -2.04
C GLU A 84 -7.50 10.25 -0.97
N VAL A 85 -7.29 9.00 -0.55
CA VAL A 85 -6.27 8.60 0.42
C VAL A 85 -5.32 7.65 -0.28
N PRO A 86 -4.16 8.11 -0.77
CA PRO A 86 -3.21 7.28 -1.52
C PRO A 86 -2.45 6.28 -0.65
N LEU A 87 -2.51 6.43 0.67
CA LEU A 87 -1.98 5.46 1.61
C LEU A 87 -2.68 5.59 2.96
N PHE A 88 -3.26 4.48 3.39
CA PHE A 88 -3.51 4.21 4.79
C PHE A 88 -2.84 2.91 5.20
N MET A 89 -2.44 2.87 6.46
CA MET A 89 -2.00 1.67 7.15
C MET A 89 -2.88 1.55 8.38
N GLN A 90 -3.43 0.36 8.59
CA GLN A 90 -4.25 0.03 9.74
C GLN A 90 -3.67 -1.22 10.36
N ALA A 91 -3.41 -1.17 11.66
CA ALA A 91 -2.96 -2.30 12.43
C ALA A 91 -3.85 -2.40 13.66
N ASN A 92 -4.13 -3.62 14.08
CA ASN A 92 -4.59 -3.84 15.44
C ASN A 92 -3.36 -3.85 16.40
N GLN A 93 -3.46 -4.45 17.58
CA GLN A 93 -2.42 -4.34 18.59
C GLN A 93 -1.15 -5.14 18.22
N GLY A 94 -0.01 -4.67 18.74
CA GLY A 94 1.25 -5.43 18.75
C GLY A 94 2.26 -5.05 17.66
N TRP A 95 1.84 -4.35 16.60
CA TRP A 95 2.73 -3.91 15.53
C TRP A 95 3.49 -2.63 15.88
N GLU A 96 4.79 -2.62 15.64
CA GLU A 96 5.61 -1.40 15.66
C GLU A 96 6.46 -1.31 14.39
N LEU A 97 6.31 -0.23 13.65
CA LEU A 97 7.07 0.00 12.43
C LEU A 97 7.38 1.48 12.20
N SER A 98 8.38 1.72 11.37
CA SER A 98 8.72 3.04 10.85
C SER A 98 8.56 3.07 9.34
N VAL A 99 8.10 4.20 8.81
CA VAL A 99 7.99 4.46 7.37
C VAL A 99 8.91 5.61 7.01
N ASN A 100 9.76 5.41 6.01
CA ASN A 100 10.66 6.46 5.51
C ASN A 100 10.13 7.09 4.22
N LYS A 101 9.59 6.27 3.31
CA LYS A 101 9.18 6.70 1.98
C LYS A 101 7.97 5.92 1.51
N ALA A 102 7.08 6.58 0.78
CA ALA A 102 5.96 5.96 0.08
C ALA A 102 5.74 6.68 -1.26
N GLU A 103 5.77 5.96 -2.38
CA GLU A 103 5.75 6.53 -3.72
C GLU A 103 5.01 5.64 -4.72
N LEU A 104 4.54 6.24 -5.82
CA LEU A 104 4.13 5.51 -7.00
C LEU A 104 5.30 5.47 -7.98
N VAL A 105 5.70 4.28 -8.41
CA VAL A 105 6.77 4.09 -9.40
C VAL A 105 6.29 3.19 -10.53
N SER A 106 6.76 3.46 -11.75
CA SER A 106 6.60 2.54 -12.88
C SER A 106 7.56 1.37 -12.72
N SER A 107 7.04 0.14 -12.80
CA SER A 107 7.86 -1.06 -12.82
C SER A 107 7.83 -1.71 -14.21
N LYS A 108 8.95 -2.29 -14.65
CA LYS A 108 8.99 -3.09 -15.87
C LYS A 108 8.32 -4.45 -15.71
N GLU A 109 8.26 -4.94 -14.48
CA GLU A 109 7.64 -6.21 -14.11
C GLU A 109 6.80 -6.02 -12.85
N LEU A 110 5.53 -6.43 -12.90
CA LEU A 110 4.66 -6.42 -11.72
C LEU A 110 4.84 -7.74 -10.95
N THR A 111 5.05 -7.64 -9.65
CA THR A 111 5.03 -8.79 -8.75
C THR A 111 3.61 -9.35 -8.61
N SER A 112 3.46 -10.56 -8.08
CA SER A 112 2.13 -11.06 -7.68
C SER A 112 1.56 -10.21 -6.55
N CYS A 113 0.24 -10.09 -6.50
CA CYS A 113 -0.41 -9.46 -5.36
C CYS A 113 -0.05 -10.18 -4.05
N PRO A 114 0.20 -9.44 -2.96
CA PRO A 114 0.30 -10.02 -1.63
C PRO A 114 -0.88 -10.94 -1.34
N GLN A 115 -0.59 -12.12 -0.77
CA GLN A 115 -1.60 -13.09 -0.34
C GLN A 115 -1.95 -12.92 1.14
#